data_AF-A0A4U2Z3X7-F1
#
_entry.id   AF-A0A4U2Z3X7-F1
#
_cell.length_a   1.000
_cell.length_b   1.000
_cell.length_c   1.000
_cell.angle_alpha   90.00
_cell.angle_beta   90.00
_cell.angle_gamma   90.00
#
_symmetry.space_group_name_H-M   'P 1'
#
loop_
_entity.id
_entity.type
_entity.pdbx_description
1 polymer ?
#
loop_
_entity_poly.entity_id
_entity_poly.type
_entity_poly.pdbx_seq_one_letter_code
_entity_poly.pdbx_strand_id
1 'polypeptide(L)'
;MSYVNKHLARTLEQQHKRSVRSLFLKIQDLNNDCVLLRKRLEQHIDVKQYKEAIAYVDQFVSYTTILNLKFVTNTQNLEVVVLHALLLEHIIDSETSFSFEYETNLLHGYIQEILALNDHASTLFTNHKEKMHRYIETQTT
;
A
#
# COMPACT_ATOMS: atom_id res chain seq x y z
N MET A 1 -11.47 16.70 -43.29
CA MET A 1 -11.53 16.92 -41.83
C MET A 1 -11.39 15.67 -40.94
N SER A 2 -11.25 14.44 -41.49
CA SER A 2 -11.15 13.20 -40.67
C SER A 2 -9.75 12.93 -40.06
N TYR A 3 -8.67 13.31 -40.75
CA TYR A 3 -7.29 13.01 -40.33
C TYR A 3 -6.86 13.75 -39.05
N VAL A 4 -7.28 15.00 -38.86
CA VAL A 4 -6.98 15.80 -37.66
C VAL A 4 -7.59 15.16 -36.41
N ASN A 5 -8.81 14.64 -36.51
CA ASN A 5 -9.48 13.94 -35.41
C ASN A 5 -8.78 12.61 -35.08
N LYS A 6 -8.25 11.89 -36.08
CA LYS A 6 -7.50 10.64 -35.86
C LYS A 6 -6.15 10.89 -35.17
N HIS A 7 -5.43 11.95 -35.55
CA HIS A 7 -4.18 12.33 -34.90
C HIS A 7 -4.40 12.80 -33.46
N LEU A 8 -5.41 13.63 -33.22
CA LEU A 8 -5.77 14.09 -31.88
C LEU A 8 -6.15 12.92 -30.97
N ALA A 9 -7.01 12.01 -31.45
CA ALA A 9 -7.40 10.82 -30.69
C ALA A 9 -6.19 9.95 -30.32
N ARG A 10 -5.26 9.74 -31.25
CA ARG A 10 -4.02 8.97 -30.99
C ARG A 10 -3.13 9.65 -29.95
N THR A 11 -3.02 10.98 -29.98
CA THR A 11 -2.24 11.73 -28.98
C THR A 11 -2.86 11.61 -27.59
N LEU A 12 -4.19 11.76 -27.48
CA LEU A 12 -4.91 11.59 -26.22
C LEU A 12 -4.75 10.17 -25.66
N GLU A 13 -4.85 9.15 -26.51
CA GLU A 13 -4.63 7.76 -26.11
C GLU A 13 -3.20 7.53 -25.60
N GLN A 14 -2.19 8.10 -26.26
CA GLN A 14 -0.80 8.01 -25.82
C GLN A 14 -0.55 8.75 -24.50
N GLN A 15 -1.15 9.93 -24.32
CA GLN A 15 -1.07 10.68 -23.06
C GLN A 15 -1.71 9.89 -21.92
N HIS A 16 -2.90 9.32 -22.15
CA HIS A 16 -3.57 8.48 -21.18
C HIS A 16 -2.73 7.26 -20.79
N LYS A 17 -2.19 6.52 -21.77
CA LYS A 17 -1.28 5.39 -21.52
C LYS A 17 -0.06 5.78 -20.69
N ARG A 18 0.54 6.95 -20.95
CA ARG A 18 1.69 7.46 -20.18
C ARG A 18 1.30 7.79 -18.75
N SER A 19 0.17 8.49 -18.56
CA SER A 19 -0.33 8.84 -17.22
C SER A 19 -0.64 7.59 -16.39
N VAL A 20 -1.34 6.61 -16.96
CA VAL A 20 -1.64 5.33 -16.31
C VAL A 20 -0.36 4.59 -15.93
N ARG A 21 0.63 4.51 -16.83
CA ARG A 21 1.92 3.89 -16.52
C ARG A 21 2.64 4.62 -15.39
N SER A 22 2.61 5.95 -15.37
CA SER A 22 3.23 6.75 -14.31
C SER A 22 2.59 6.48 -12.95
N LEU A 23 1.27 6.29 -12.91
CA LEU A 23 0.55 5.94 -11.69
C LEU A 23 1.01 4.57 -11.15
N PHE A 24 1.05 3.54 -12.00
CA PHE A 24 1.48 2.21 -11.59
C PHE A 24 2.92 2.19 -11.09
N LEU A 25 3.83 2.94 -11.74
CA LEU A 25 5.20 3.08 -11.27
C LEU A 25 5.25 3.75 -9.89
N LYS A 26 4.45 4.81 -9.68
CA LYS A 26 4.42 5.48 -8.38
C LYS A 26 3.85 4.59 -7.26
N ILE A 27 2.84 3.77 -7.56
CA ILE A 27 2.33 2.75 -6.62
C ILE A 27 3.45 1.76 -6.27
N GLN A 28 4.20 1.30 -7.27
CA GLN A 28 5.32 0.39 -7.06
C GLN A 28 6.42 1.01 -6.20
N ASP A 29 6.76 2.28 -6.43
CA ASP A 29 7.77 3.00 -5.64
C ASP A 29 7.33 3.09 -4.17
N LEU A 30 6.08 3.49 -3.90
CA LEU A 30 5.53 3.54 -2.53
C LEU A 30 5.49 2.16 -1.86
N ASN A 31 5.20 1.10 -2.61
CA ASN A 31 5.28 -0.27 -2.10
C ASN A 31 6.71 -0.64 -1.72
N ASN A 32 7.70 -0.27 -2.53
CA ASN A 32 9.10 -0.51 -2.22
C ASN A 32 9.54 0.27 -0.97
N ASP A 33 9.08 1.50 -0.81
CA ASP A 33 9.34 2.31 0.38
C ASP A 33 8.74 1.67 1.64
N CYS A 34 7.52 1.14 1.55
CA CYS A 34 6.91 0.35 2.62
C CYS A 34 7.74 -0.90 2.96
N VAL A 35 8.28 -1.62 1.96
CA VAL A 35 9.19 -2.77 2.19
C VAL A 35 10.44 -2.34 2.95
N LEU A 36 11.04 -1.20 2.57
CA LEU A 36 12.24 -0.68 3.23
C LEU A 36 11.96 -0.27 4.67
N LEU A 37 10.84 0.41 4.91
CA LEU A 37 10.40 0.80 6.24
C LEU A 37 10.15 -0.43 7.12
N ARG A 38 9.43 -1.43 6.61
CA ARG A 38 9.22 -2.70 7.31
C ARG A 38 10.55 -3.33 7.73
N LYS A 39 11.49 -3.48 6.80
CA LYS A 39 12.82 -4.08 7.08
C LYS A 39 13.58 -3.34 8.18
N ARG A 40 13.37 -2.03 8.34
CA ARG A 40 13.94 -1.25 9.45
C ARG A 40 13.25 -1.60 10.77
N LEU A 41 11.92 -1.64 10.78
CA LEU A 41 11.14 -2.03 11.97
C LEU A 41 11.49 -3.45 12.42
N GLU A 42 11.65 -4.39 11.50
CA GLU A 42 12.00 -5.81 11.74
C GLU A 42 13.31 -6.01 12.51
N GLN A 43 14.18 -5.00 12.58
CA GLN A 43 15.40 -5.04 13.39
C GLN A 43 15.11 -4.88 14.89
N HIS A 44 13.94 -4.35 15.23
CA HIS A 44 13.57 -3.94 16.57
C HIS A 44 12.30 -4.63 17.09
N ILE A 45 11.50 -5.25 16.21
CA ILE A 45 10.22 -5.88 16.55
C ILE A 45 10.20 -7.36 16.17
N ASP A 46 9.34 -8.14 16.85
CA ASP A 46 8.99 -9.50 16.39
C ASP A 46 7.72 -9.47 15.54
N VAL A 47 7.89 -9.56 14.22
CA VAL A 47 6.80 -9.57 13.23
C VAL A 47 5.76 -10.66 13.49
N LYS A 48 6.14 -11.75 14.15
CA LYS A 48 5.22 -12.87 14.43
C LYS A 48 4.07 -12.46 15.36
N GLN A 49 4.24 -11.41 16.16
CA GLN A 49 3.19 -10.88 17.02
C GLN A 49 2.01 -10.34 16.19
N TYR A 50 2.28 -9.89 14.97
CA TYR A 50 1.30 -9.31 14.06
C TYR A 50 0.70 -10.31 13.07
N LYS A 51 0.80 -11.62 13.36
CA LYS A 51 0.34 -12.69 12.46
C LYS A 51 -1.09 -12.51 11.97
N GLU A 52 -2.01 -11.99 12.79
CA GLU A 52 -3.41 -11.82 12.41
C GLU A 52 -3.62 -10.64 11.46
N ALA A 53 -2.91 -9.53 11.68
CA ALA A 53 -2.90 -8.40 10.76
C ALA A 53 -2.27 -8.80 9.41
N ILE A 54 -1.18 -9.56 9.44
CA ILE A 54 -0.53 -10.10 8.23
C ILE A 54 -1.47 -11.04 7.49
N ALA A 55 -2.13 -11.96 8.20
CA ALA A 55 -3.07 -12.91 7.62
C ALA A 55 -4.26 -12.21 6.93
N TYR A 56 -4.78 -11.14 7.52
CA TYR A 56 -5.80 -10.32 6.90
C TYR A 56 -5.30 -9.68 5.58
N VAL A 57 -4.14 -9.03 5.61
CA VAL A 57 -3.59 -8.36 4.42
C VAL A 57 -3.26 -9.37 3.32
N ASP A 58 -2.74 -10.54 3.67
CA ASP A 58 -2.37 -11.59 2.72
C ASP A 58 -3.58 -12.15 1.95
N GLN A 59 -4.82 -11.97 2.43
CA GLN A 59 -6.03 -12.32 1.67
C GLN A 59 -6.16 -11.55 0.35
N PHE A 60 -5.51 -10.37 0.26
CA PHE A 60 -5.56 -9.48 -0.89
C PHE A 60 -4.29 -9.56 -1.75
N VAL A 61 -3.28 -10.32 -1.30
CA VAL A 61 -2.01 -10.50 -2.01
C VAL A 61 -2.05 -11.81 -2.78
N SER A 62 -2.07 -11.74 -4.11
CA SER A 62 -2.19 -12.94 -4.94
C SER A 62 -0.88 -13.73 -4.99
N TYR A 63 -0.96 -15.03 -4.70
CA TYR A 63 0.11 -16.03 -4.86
C TYR A 63 1.43 -15.76 -4.09
N THR A 64 1.44 -14.78 -3.18
CA THR A 64 2.58 -14.44 -2.32
C THR A 64 2.07 -13.76 -1.04
N THR A 65 2.98 -13.25 -0.21
CA THR A 65 2.64 -12.50 1.01
C THR A 65 3.06 -11.05 0.91
N ILE A 66 2.46 -10.19 1.72
CA ILE A 66 2.81 -8.77 1.86
C ILE A 66 4.27 -8.58 2.30
N LEU A 67 4.77 -9.53 3.10
CA LEU A 67 6.16 -9.56 3.55
C LEU A 67 7.14 -9.95 2.44
N ASN A 68 6.65 -10.47 1.31
CA ASN A 68 7.49 -10.90 0.19
C ASN A 68 6.77 -10.68 -1.14
N LEU A 69 6.55 -9.42 -1.50
CA LEU A 69 5.94 -9.05 -2.77
C LEU A 69 6.87 -9.42 -3.95
N LYS A 70 6.51 -10.47 -4.70
CA LYS A 70 7.28 -10.96 -5.87
C LYS A 70 6.70 -10.56 -7.21
N PHE A 71 5.38 -10.33 -7.28
CA PHE A 71 4.68 -10.13 -8.54
C PHE A 71 4.42 -8.65 -8.80
N VAL A 72 4.72 -8.20 -10.02
CA VAL A 72 4.47 -6.81 -10.46
C VAL A 72 2.99 -6.45 -10.33
N THR A 73 2.10 -7.40 -10.57
CA THR A 73 0.65 -7.23 -10.39
C THR A 73 0.27 -6.87 -8.95
N ASN A 74 1.04 -7.30 -7.96
CA ASN A 74 0.82 -6.93 -6.56
C ASN A 74 1.56 -5.63 -6.23
N THR A 75 2.80 -5.45 -6.69
CA THR A 75 3.57 -4.22 -6.38
C THR A 75 2.96 -2.98 -7.03
N GLN A 76 2.25 -3.11 -8.15
CA GLN A 76 1.56 -2.01 -8.82
C GLN A 76 0.08 -1.90 -8.43
N ASN A 77 -0.40 -2.67 -7.45
CA ASN A 77 -1.80 -2.63 -7.01
C ASN A 77 -1.99 -1.59 -5.89
N LEU A 78 -2.95 -0.68 -6.10
CA LEU A 78 -3.32 0.35 -5.13
C LEU A 78 -3.82 -0.25 -3.81
N GLU A 79 -4.63 -1.30 -3.85
CA GLU A 79 -5.16 -1.95 -2.66
C GLU A 79 -4.03 -2.59 -1.84
N VAL A 80 -3.06 -3.20 -2.52
CA VAL A 80 -1.90 -3.80 -1.86
C VAL A 80 -1.03 -2.74 -1.17
N VAL A 81 -0.76 -1.58 -1.80
CA VAL A 81 0.04 -0.53 -1.14
C VAL A 81 -0.70 0.10 0.05
N VAL A 82 -2.02 0.27 -0.06
CA VAL A 82 -2.86 0.74 1.05
C VAL A 82 -2.76 -0.22 2.22
N LEU A 83 -2.93 -1.53 1.96
CA LEU A 83 -2.84 -2.55 3.00
C LEU A 83 -1.44 -2.67 3.60
N HIS A 84 -0.40 -2.45 2.79
CA HIS A 84 0.98 -2.46 3.28
C HIS A 84 1.22 -1.31 4.27
N ALA A 85 0.83 -0.09 3.91
CA ALA A 85 0.95 1.07 4.78
C ALA A 85 0.13 0.91 6.06
N LEU A 86 -1.06 0.32 5.95
CA LEU A 86 -1.95 0.06 7.07
C LEU A 86 -1.39 -0.99 8.04
N LEU A 87 -0.76 -2.04 7.52
CA LEU A 87 -0.04 -3.01 8.35
C LEU A 87 1.08 -2.33 9.14
N LEU A 88 1.86 -1.46 8.49
CA LEU A 88 2.94 -0.72 9.16
C LEU A 88 2.42 0.25 10.20
N GLU A 89 1.28 0.91 9.94
CA GLU A 89 0.61 1.80 10.90
C GLU A 89 0.24 1.02 12.15
N HIS A 90 -0.43 -0.13 11.99
CA HIS A 90 -0.81 -0.98 13.11
C HIS A 90 0.38 -1.53 13.90
N ILE A 91 1.47 -1.90 13.21
CA ILE A 91 2.70 -2.34 13.86
C ILE A 91 3.25 -1.23 14.76
N ILE A 92 3.45 -0.03 14.21
CA ILE A 92 4.02 1.11 14.92
C ILE A 92 3.13 1.51 16.10
N ASP A 93 1.81 1.58 15.89
CA ASP A 93 0.85 2.00 16.92
C ASP A 93 0.76 1.00 18.09
N SER A 94 1.06 -0.27 17.85
CA SER A 94 1.01 -1.32 18.88
C SER A 94 2.29 -1.40 19.71
N GLU A 95 3.41 -0.85 19.21
CA GLU A 95 4.68 -0.87 19.92
C GLU A 95 4.78 0.28 20.94
N THR A 96 4.96 -0.09 22.20
CA THR A 96 5.08 0.87 23.32
C THR A 96 6.49 1.00 23.87
N SER A 97 7.39 0.09 23.46
CA SER A 97 8.72 -0.05 24.06
C SER A 97 9.81 0.77 23.34
N PHE A 98 9.60 1.12 22.08
CA PHE A 98 10.55 1.86 21.26
C PHE A 98 9.89 3.09 20.64
N SER A 99 10.58 4.23 20.69
CA SER A 99 10.15 5.41 19.94
C SER A 99 10.51 5.23 18.46
N PHE A 100 9.49 5.02 17.64
CA PHE A 100 9.59 4.94 16.18
C PHE A 100 9.30 6.28 15.50
N GLU A 101 9.56 7.41 16.16
CA GLU A 101 9.15 8.75 15.68
C GLU A 101 9.59 9.04 14.22
N TYR A 102 10.80 8.64 13.85
CA TYR A 102 11.29 8.81 12.48
C TYR A 102 10.51 7.93 11.49
N GLU A 103 10.32 6.65 11.81
CA GLU A 103 9.55 5.69 11.03
C GLU A 103 8.06 6.09 10.92
N THR A 104 7.46 6.62 11.99
CA THR A 104 6.10 7.18 12.02
C THR A 104 5.98 8.35 11.05
N ASN A 105 6.94 9.28 11.07
CA ASN A 105 6.94 10.44 10.18
C ASN A 105 7.09 10.02 8.70
N LEU A 106 7.97 9.05 8.41
CA LEU A 106 8.08 8.48 7.06
C LEU A 106 6.76 7.84 6.62
N LEU A 107 6.17 7.00 7.48
CA LEU A 107 4.92 6.32 7.16
C LEU A 107 3.79 7.32 6.91
N HIS A 108 3.69 8.37 7.71
CA HIS A 108 2.70 9.42 7.51
C HIS A 108 2.88 10.08 6.13
N GLY A 109 4.12 10.36 5.72
CA GLY A 109 4.43 10.85 4.37
C GLY A 109 3.94 9.89 3.29
N TYR A 110 4.23 8.59 3.42
CA TYR A 110 3.78 7.58 2.46
C TYR A 110 2.26 7.48 2.39
N ILE A 111 1.57 7.50 3.53
CA ILE A 111 0.10 7.46 3.59
C ILE A 111 -0.46 8.68 2.85
N GLN A 112 0.02 9.89 3.12
CA GLN A 112 -0.43 11.10 2.41
C GLN A 112 -0.23 10.99 0.89
N GLU A 113 0.91 10.45 0.46
CA GLU A 113 1.16 10.23 -0.96
C GLU A 113 0.22 9.19 -1.58
N ILE A 114 -0.04 8.07 -0.88
CA ILE A 114 -0.98 7.03 -1.32
C ILE A 114 -2.39 7.60 -1.46
N LEU A 115 -2.85 8.38 -0.48
CA LEU A 115 -4.17 9.01 -0.49
C LEU A 115 -4.31 10.02 -1.63
N ALA A 116 -3.22 10.66 -2.04
CA ALA A 116 -3.20 11.59 -3.17
C ALA A 116 -3.17 10.91 -4.55
N LEU A 117 -2.95 9.59 -4.64
CA LEU A 117 -2.89 8.88 -5.93
C LEU A 117 -4.26 8.73 -6.61
N ASN A 118 -5.31 8.58 -5.81
CA ASN A 118 -6.66 8.34 -6.30
C ASN A 118 -7.69 8.69 -5.22
N ASP A 119 -8.79 9.34 -5.59
CA ASP A 119 -9.90 9.67 -4.67
C ASP A 119 -10.43 8.45 -3.91
N HIS A 120 -10.36 7.27 -4.53
CA HIS A 120 -10.79 6.01 -3.91
C HIS A 120 -9.82 5.48 -2.84
N ALA A 121 -8.55 5.91 -2.82
CA ALA A 121 -7.55 5.44 -1.89
C ALA A 121 -7.95 5.72 -0.43
N SER A 122 -8.54 6.89 -0.15
CA SER A 122 -9.04 7.25 1.18
C SER A 122 -10.16 6.33 1.65
N THR A 123 -11.11 6.02 0.76
CA THR A 123 -12.19 5.08 1.08
C THR A 123 -11.66 3.67 1.32
N LEU A 124 -10.72 3.20 0.50
CA LEU A 124 -10.06 1.91 0.70
C LEU A 124 -9.36 1.87 2.06
N PHE A 125 -8.56 2.90 2.38
CA PHE A 125 -7.81 2.97 3.63
C PHE A 125 -8.72 2.85 4.85
N THR A 126 -9.76 3.68 4.94
CA THR A 126 -10.71 3.66 6.07
C THR A 126 -11.44 2.32 6.16
N ASN A 127 -11.92 1.79 5.04
CA ASN A 127 -12.65 0.52 5.01
C ASN A 127 -11.77 -0.65 5.46
N HIS A 128 -10.54 -0.74 4.97
CA HIS A 128 -9.65 -1.82 5.38
C HIS A 128 -9.17 -1.66 6.82
N LYS A 129 -9.05 -0.42 7.34
CA LYS A 129 -8.65 -0.18 8.73
C LYS A 129 -9.68 -0.72 9.69
N GLU A 130 -10.96 -0.41 9.45
CA GLU A 130 -12.06 -0.96 10.24
C GLU A 130 -12.16 -2.48 10.13
N LYS A 131 -12.06 -3.02 8.90
CA LYS A 131 -12.17 -4.46 8.67
C LYS A 131 -11.01 -5.25 9.28
N MET A 132 -9.78 -4.75 9.19
CA MET A 132 -8.62 -5.38 9.79
C MET A 132 -8.75 -5.41 11.30
N HIS A 133 -9.16 -4.30 11.92
CA HIS A 133 -9.38 -4.24 13.37
C HIS A 133 -10.41 -5.29 13.81
N ARG A 134 -11.57 -5.33 13.15
CA ARG A 134 -12.61 -6.34 13.43
C ARG A 134 -12.10 -7.76 13.23
N TYR A 135 -11.33 -8.00 12.17
CA TYR A 135 -10.75 -9.31 11.90
C TYR A 135 -9.84 -9.75 13.07
N ILE A 136 -8.94 -8.88 13.52
CA ILE A 136 -8.02 -9.17 14.64
C ILE A 136 -8.83 -9.49 15.92
N GLU A 137 -9.83 -8.67 16.26
CA GLU A 137 -10.69 -8.88 17.44
C GLU A 137 -11.37 -10.26 17.41
N THR A 138 -11.89 -10.68 16.25
CA THR A 138 -12.56 -11.98 16.09
C THR A 138 -11.63 -13.18 16.24
N GLN A 139 -10.32 -13.02 15.99
CA GLN A 139 -9.36 -14.12 16.16
C GLN A 139 -8.79 -14.20 17.58
N THR A 140 -8.91 -13.12 18.36
CA THR A 140 -8.46 -13.07 19.77
C THR A 140 -9.52 -13.51 20.77
N THR A 141 -10.76 -13.74 20.32
CA THR A 141 -11.90 -14.21 21.15
C THR A 141 -12.06 -15.71 21.04
#